data_AF-A0A914UFN4-F1
#
_entry.id   AF-A0A914UFN4-F1
#
_cell.length_a   1.000
_cell.length_b   1.000
_cell.length_c   1.000
_cell.angle_alpha   90.00
_cell.angle_beta   90.00
_cell.angle_gamma   90.00
#
_symmetry.space_group_name_H-M   'P 1'
#
loop_
_entity.id
_entity.type
_entity.pdbx_description
1 polymer ?
#
loop_
_entity_poly.entity_id
_entity_poly.type
_entity_poly.pdbx_seq_one_letter_code
_entity_poly.pdbx_strand_id
1 'polypeptide(L)'
;MPQQLAWIYILDICISAINLILILIVFGLLFKHWGTYHRNFWFILFQIHVAFFGIIAGNILAAFSMHSENERPLEKFFIPWKMGNFWSSFSGSFLEAGFYSLFLERSLATIKRSTYENITSFWFTAILSGLSLIYSLAISSMWHILPLFLVVIDISVSIPISFGLNLFCAMCVVLLSYYNRKLRKKELGTMCDLSQRYQIDENIKLLNQWLPVLFIGSITIISNGIFSICGYSFDIGINSYDNTMIYMMLIISTLMN
;
A
#
# COMPACT_ATOMS: atom_id res chain seq x y z
N MET A 1 -18.39 22.04 -5.74
CA MET A 1 -18.05 20.66 -5.35
C MET A 1 -16.63 20.23 -5.71
N PRO A 2 -16.07 20.47 -6.92
CA PRO A 2 -14.70 20.04 -7.25
C PRO A 2 -13.62 20.58 -6.29
N GLN A 3 -13.79 21.81 -5.78
CA GLN A 3 -12.92 22.35 -4.73
C GLN A 3 -12.91 21.51 -3.45
N GLN A 4 -14.05 20.96 -3.01
CA GLN A 4 -14.11 20.09 -1.82
C GLN A 4 -13.35 18.78 -2.06
N LEU A 5 -13.45 18.21 -3.27
CA LEU A 5 -12.70 17.01 -3.64
C LEU A 5 -11.19 17.27 -3.70
N ALA A 6 -10.78 18.42 -4.23
CA ALA A 6 -9.38 18.84 -4.23
C ALA A 6 -8.82 18.93 -2.79
N TRP A 7 -9.59 19.47 -1.84
CA TRP A 7 -9.20 19.50 -0.43
C TRP A 7 -9.05 18.10 0.18
N ILE A 8 -9.89 17.14 -0.24
CA ILE A 8 -9.79 15.75 0.19
C ILE A 8 -8.48 15.11 -0.28
N TYR A 9 -8.11 15.28 -1.55
CA TYR A 9 -6.82 14.79 -2.07
C TYR A 9 -5.62 15.49 -1.42
N ILE A 10 -5.71 16.81 -1.17
CA ILE A 10 -4.67 17.57 -0.44
C ILE A 10 -4.48 16.99 0.97
N LEU A 11 -5.57 16.65 1.66
CA LEU A 11 -5.49 16.04 2.98
C LEU A 11 -4.80 14.67 2.92
N ASP A 12 -5.10 13.83 1.93
CA ASP A 12 -4.44 12.52 1.77
C ASP A 12 -2.95 12.65 1.43
N ILE A 13 -2.58 13.64 0.61
CA ILE A 13 -1.17 13.99 0.35
C ILE A 13 -0.46 14.34 1.66
N CYS A 14 -1.07 15.18 2.49
CA CYS A 14 -0.50 15.57 3.79
C CYS A 14 -0.34 14.37 4.72
N ILE A 15 -1.36 13.51 4.84
CA ILE A 15 -1.31 12.29 5.66
C ILE A 15 -0.20 11.35 5.16
N SER A 16 -0.15 11.10 3.86
CA SER A 16 0.86 10.23 3.24
C SER A 16 2.27 10.79 3.40
N ALA A 17 2.46 12.11 3.28
CA ALA A 17 3.74 12.77 3.49
C ALA A 17 4.20 12.69 4.96
N ILE A 18 3.29 12.96 5.91
CA ILE A 18 3.57 12.82 7.34
C ILE A 18 3.95 11.37 7.67
N ASN A 19 3.20 10.39 7.15
CA ASN A 19 3.48 8.97 7.35
C ASN A 19 4.82 8.54 6.74
N LEU A 20 5.17 9.06 5.55
CA LEU A 20 6.49 8.84 4.96
C LEU A 20 7.59 9.43 5.86
N ILE A 21 7.43 10.65 6.37
CA ILE A 21 8.40 11.26 7.29
C ILE A 21 8.52 10.43 8.57
N LEU A 22 7.41 9.97 9.15
CA LEU A 22 7.43 9.10 10.34
C LEU A 22 8.17 7.79 10.06
N ILE A 23 7.92 7.15 8.92
CA ILE A 23 8.63 5.96 8.48
C ILE A 23 10.12 6.25 8.28
N LEU A 24 10.47 7.38 7.64
CA LEU A 24 11.84 7.83 7.47
C LEU A 24 12.53 8.14 8.79
N ILE A 25 11.81 8.64 9.80
CA ILE A 25 12.36 8.84 11.15
C ILE A 25 12.57 7.48 11.82
N VAL A 26 11.57 6.59 11.76
CA VAL A 26 11.68 5.22 12.27
C VAL A 26 12.88 4.53 11.63
N PHE A 27 13.11 4.65 10.32
CA PHE A 27 14.28 4.09 9.64
C PHE A 27 15.57 4.90 9.84
N GLY A 28 15.53 6.22 9.90
CA GLY A 28 16.69 7.10 10.10
C GLY A 28 17.31 6.91 11.48
N LEU A 29 16.49 6.68 12.51
CA LEU A 29 16.95 6.23 13.82
C LEU A 29 17.66 4.85 13.74
N LEU A 30 17.36 4.05 12.72
CA LEU A 30 17.96 2.73 12.47
C LEU A 30 19.21 2.78 11.60
N PHE A 31 19.38 3.82 10.76
CA PHE A 31 20.59 4.04 9.95
C PHE A 31 21.85 4.12 10.82
N LYS A 32 21.74 4.50 12.10
CA LYS A 32 22.83 4.50 13.06
C LYS A 32 23.47 3.10 13.28
N HIS A 33 22.82 2.03 12.83
CA HIS A 33 23.29 0.64 12.90
C HIS A 33 23.59 0.02 11.51
N TRP A 34 23.95 0.85 10.52
CA TRP A 34 24.11 0.55 9.09
C TRP A 34 24.83 -0.75 8.70
N GLY A 35 25.84 -1.19 9.44
CA GLY A 35 26.62 -2.38 9.09
C GLY A 35 25.98 -3.73 9.44
N THR A 36 24.81 -3.75 10.10
CA THR A 36 24.27 -4.97 10.74
C THR A 36 23.03 -5.58 10.08
N TYR A 37 22.61 -5.09 8.91
CA TYR A 37 21.37 -5.53 8.27
C TYR A 37 21.61 -6.25 6.95
N HIS A 38 20.94 -7.38 6.73
CA HIS A 38 20.94 -8.08 5.45
C HIS A 38 20.45 -7.19 4.29
N ARG A 39 20.99 -7.43 3.08
CA ARG A 39 20.62 -6.73 1.83
C ARG A 39 19.11 -6.70 1.56
N ASN A 40 18.36 -7.67 2.05
CA ASN A 40 16.92 -7.79 1.82
C ASN A 40 16.12 -6.68 2.51
N PHE A 41 16.61 -6.19 3.64
CA PHE A 41 16.01 -5.05 4.35
C PHE A 41 16.02 -3.78 3.51
N TRP A 42 17.08 -3.57 2.73
CA TRP A 42 17.22 -2.42 1.85
C TRP A 42 16.22 -2.44 0.69
N PHE A 43 15.96 -3.61 0.12
CA PHE A 43 14.95 -3.77 -0.92
C PHE A 43 13.55 -3.42 -0.43
N ILE A 44 13.23 -3.85 0.79
CA ILE A 44 11.93 -3.60 1.40
C ILE A 44 11.79 -2.12 1.75
N LEU A 45 12.84 -1.51 2.27
CA LEU A 45 12.89 -0.07 2.49
C LEU A 45 12.64 0.68 1.18
N PHE A 46 13.36 0.32 0.11
CA PHE A 46 13.18 0.91 -1.22
C PHE A 46 11.73 0.75 -1.72
N GLN A 47 11.14 -0.45 -1.58
CA GLN A 47 9.76 -0.72 -1.97
C GLN A 47 8.77 0.19 -1.23
N ILE A 48 8.94 0.39 0.08
CA ILE A 48 8.12 1.32 0.87
C ILE A 48 8.26 2.75 0.34
N HIS A 49 9.49 3.21 0.07
CA HIS A 49 9.72 4.56 -0.45
C HIS A 49 9.03 4.78 -1.80
N VAL A 50 9.19 3.82 -2.72
CA VAL A 50 8.55 3.85 -4.03
C VAL A 50 7.03 3.88 -3.90
N ALA A 51 6.46 3.07 -3.00
CA ALA A 51 5.03 3.07 -2.75
C ALA A 51 4.53 4.41 -2.19
N PHE A 52 5.16 4.97 -1.17
CA PHE A 52 4.75 6.26 -0.61
C PHE A 52 4.89 7.39 -1.64
N PHE A 53 5.97 7.41 -2.42
CA PHE A 53 6.15 8.38 -3.48
C PHE A 53 5.06 8.25 -4.56
N GLY A 54 4.70 7.02 -4.94
CA GLY A 54 3.66 6.75 -5.91
C GLY A 54 2.25 7.15 -5.42
N ILE A 55 1.93 6.93 -4.14
CA ILE A 55 0.68 7.42 -3.52
C ILE A 55 0.64 8.96 -3.57
N ILE A 56 1.70 9.62 -3.11
CA ILE A 56 1.78 11.09 -3.09
C ILE A 56 1.67 11.66 -4.52
N ALA A 57 2.45 11.14 -5.47
CA ALA A 57 2.44 11.61 -6.85
C ALA A 57 1.09 11.36 -7.55
N GLY A 58 0.49 10.18 -7.33
CA GLY A 58 -0.84 9.84 -7.84
C GLY A 58 -1.93 10.79 -7.33
N ASN A 59 -1.90 11.08 -6.02
CA ASN A 59 -2.87 11.98 -5.39
C ASN A 59 -2.65 13.45 -5.81
N ILE A 60 -1.40 13.89 -6.01
CA ILE A 60 -1.09 15.21 -6.58
C ILE A 60 -1.70 15.33 -7.98
N LEU A 61 -1.51 14.32 -8.82
CA LEU A 61 -2.07 14.30 -10.18
C LEU A 61 -3.61 14.35 -10.15
N ALA A 62 -4.25 13.59 -9.26
CA ALA A 62 -5.69 13.62 -9.06
C ALA A 62 -6.18 15.00 -8.56
N ALA A 63 -5.50 15.61 -7.59
CA ALA A 63 -5.83 16.93 -7.06
C ALA A 63 -5.74 18.04 -8.12
N PHE A 64 -4.66 18.06 -8.92
CA PHE A 64 -4.49 19.03 -10.00
C PHE A 64 -5.58 18.90 -11.07
N SER A 65 -5.98 17.66 -11.39
CA SER A 65 -7.05 17.39 -12.34
C SER A 65 -8.38 17.99 -11.87
N MET A 66 -8.68 17.88 -10.58
CA MET A 66 -9.91 18.39 -9.97
C MET A 66 -9.91 19.92 -9.78
N HIS A 67 -8.73 20.53 -9.58
CA HIS A 67 -8.64 21.99 -9.47
C HIS A 67 -8.84 22.70 -10.83
N SER A 68 -8.42 22.04 -11.92
CA SER A 68 -8.45 22.61 -13.28
C SER A 68 -9.83 22.50 -13.97
N GLU A 69 -10.77 21.74 -13.40
CA GLU A 69 -12.16 21.57 -13.86
C GLU A 69 -12.93 22.90 -14.02
N ASN A 70 -12.51 23.95 -13.31
CA ASN A 70 -13.11 25.28 -13.41
C ASN A 70 -12.82 26.01 -14.74
N GLU A 71 -11.91 25.51 -15.61
CA GLU A 71 -11.38 26.30 -16.73
C GLU A 71 -11.39 25.61 -18.12
N ARG A 72 -11.68 24.31 -18.26
CA ARG A 72 -11.54 23.58 -19.55
C ARG A 72 -12.58 22.44 -19.72
N PRO A 73 -12.80 21.91 -20.95
CA PRO A 73 -13.79 20.85 -21.19
C PRO A 73 -13.45 19.50 -20.51
N LEU A 74 -14.50 18.84 -19.98
CA LEU A 74 -14.48 17.61 -19.17
C LEU A 74 -13.63 16.45 -19.74
N GLU A 75 -13.60 16.26 -21.06
CA GLU A 75 -12.91 15.10 -21.68
C GLU A 75 -11.38 15.09 -21.48
N LYS A 76 -10.75 16.24 -21.30
CA LYS A 76 -9.29 16.32 -21.11
C LYS A 76 -8.84 16.02 -19.68
N PHE A 77 -9.76 15.96 -18.72
CA PHE A 77 -9.47 15.77 -17.28
C PHE A 77 -9.58 14.33 -16.81
N PHE A 78 -10.34 13.53 -17.54
CA PHE A 78 -10.62 12.15 -17.17
C PHE A 78 -9.35 11.27 -17.20
N ILE A 79 -8.42 11.56 -18.12
CA ILE A 79 -7.18 10.76 -18.27
C ILE A 79 -6.21 11.01 -17.10
N PRO A 80 -5.84 12.27 -16.74
CA PRO A 80 -4.93 12.51 -15.62
C PRO A 80 -5.50 12.05 -14.27
N TRP A 81 -6.80 12.22 -14.03
CA TRP A 81 -7.45 11.75 -12.81
C TRP A 81 -7.42 10.22 -12.70
N LYS A 82 -7.78 9.49 -13.77
CA LYS A 82 -7.69 8.03 -13.83
C LYS A 82 -6.26 7.54 -13.62
N MET A 83 -5.29 8.23 -14.21
CA MET A 83 -3.89 7.89 -14.04
C MET A 83 -3.44 8.12 -12.58
N GLY A 84 -3.90 9.19 -11.93
CA GLY A 84 -3.65 9.46 -10.52
C GLY A 84 -4.19 8.35 -9.60
N ASN A 85 -5.45 7.95 -9.79
CA ASN A 85 -6.07 6.87 -9.03
C ASN A 85 -5.39 5.52 -9.29
N PHE A 86 -5.01 5.22 -10.53
CA PHE A 86 -4.24 4.01 -10.87
C PHE A 86 -2.91 3.97 -10.10
N TRP A 87 -2.14 5.06 -10.15
CA TRP A 87 -0.84 5.12 -9.45
C TRP A 87 -1.00 5.01 -7.95
N SER A 88 -2.02 5.66 -7.37
CA SER A 88 -2.28 5.59 -5.95
C SER A 88 -2.69 4.16 -5.51
N SER A 89 -3.59 3.52 -6.25
CA SER A 89 -4.02 2.13 -6.01
C SER A 89 -2.88 1.13 -6.17
N PHE A 90 -2.14 1.21 -7.29
CA PHE A 90 -0.94 0.38 -7.53
C PHE A 90 0.04 0.49 -6.37
N SER A 91 0.32 1.72 -5.94
CA SER A 91 1.30 1.98 -4.89
C SER A 91 0.84 1.49 -3.52
N GLY A 92 -0.46 1.62 -3.19
CA GLY A 92 -1.05 1.03 -1.99
C GLY A 92 -0.92 -0.49 -1.97
N SER A 93 -1.28 -1.17 -3.06
CA SER A 93 -1.11 -2.63 -3.19
C SER A 93 0.36 -3.05 -3.19
N PHE A 94 1.26 -2.21 -3.68
CA PHE A 94 2.71 -2.46 -3.69
C PHE A 94 3.32 -2.38 -2.30
N LEU A 95 2.81 -1.46 -1.47
CA LEU A 95 3.15 -1.39 -0.05
C LEU A 95 2.66 -2.64 0.69
N GLU A 96 1.40 -3.01 0.49
CA GLU A 96 0.76 -4.17 1.13
C GLU A 96 1.49 -5.48 0.77
N ALA A 97 1.80 -5.69 -0.50
CA ALA A 97 2.56 -6.85 -0.95
C ALA A 97 3.99 -6.88 -0.39
N GLY A 98 4.59 -5.72 -0.12
CA GLY A 98 5.87 -5.62 0.58
C GLY A 98 5.78 -6.14 2.01
N PHE A 99 4.65 -5.89 2.69
CA PHE A 99 4.39 -6.41 4.04
C PHE A 99 4.32 -7.92 4.07
N TYR A 100 3.62 -8.52 3.11
CA TYR A 100 3.52 -9.97 2.97
C TYR A 100 4.86 -10.61 2.60
N SER A 101 5.60 -10.02 1.66
CA SER A 101 6.91 -10.51 1.27
C SER A 101 7.91 -10.51 2.43
N LEU A 102 7.95 -9.44 3.25
CA LEU A 102 8.81 -9.44 4.45
C LEU A 102 8.36 -10.49 5.45
N PHE A 103 7.05 -10.61 5.71
CA PHE A 103 6.55 -11.60 6.65
C PHE A 103 6.94 -13.03 6.24
N LEU A 104 6.80 -13.37 4.96
CA LEU A 104 7.20 -14.68 4.42
C LEU A 104 8.70 -14.91 4.56
N GLU A 105 9.50 -13.91 4.23
CA GLU A 105 10.96 -14.00 4.28
C GLU A 105 11.46 -14.14 5.73
N ARG A 106 10.90 -13.40 6.68
CA ARG A 106 11.21 -13.54 8.12
C ARG A 106 10.69 -14.84 8.72
N SER A 107 9.57 -15.35 8.23
CA SER A 107 9.07 -16.68 8.61
C SER A 107 10.04 -17.76 8.14
N LEU A 108 10.54 -17.65 6.91
CA LEU A 108 11.56 -18.55 6.37
C LEU A 108 12.86 -18.47 7.17
N ALA A 109 13.30 -17.26 7.56
CA ALA A 109 14.46 -17.06 8.44
C ALA A 109 14.31 -17.79 9.78
N THR A 110 13.10 -17.77 10.35
CA THR A 110 12.80 -18.46 11.61
C THR A 110 12.84 -19.98 11.46
N ILE A 111 12.23 -20.51 10.39
CA ILE A 111 12.10 -21.96 10.16
C ILE A 111 13.43 -22.58 9.73
N LYS A 112 14.14 -21.92 8.80
CA LYS A 112 15.38 -22.44 8.19
C LYS A 112 16.63 -21.71 8.68
N ARG A 113 16.67 -21.29 9.94
CA ARG A 113 17.76 -20.47 10.52
C ARG A 113 19.19 -20.99 10.27
N SER A 114 19.38 -22.31 10.20
CA SER A 114 20.70 -22.93 9.98
C SER A 114 21.19 -22.86 8.53
N THR A 115 20.28 -22.68 7.57
CA THR A 115 20.59 -22.67 6.12
C THR A 115 20.15 -21.38 5.44
N TYR A 116 19.62 -20.44 6.21
CA TYR A 116 19.00 -19.22 5.71
C TYR A 116 19.96 -18.36 4.88
N GLU A 117 21.21 -18.21 5.33
CA GLU A 117 22.24 -17.46 4.58
C GLU A 117 22.51 -18.06 3.19
N ASN A 118 22.44 -19.39 3.07
CA ASN A 118 22.61 -20.09 1.79
C ASN A 118 21.36 -19.97 0.89
N ILE A 119 20.18 -19.85 1.49
CA ILE A 119 18.90 -19.74 0.78
C ILE A 119 18.64 -18.30 0.32
N THR A 120 19.06 -17.31 1.11
CA THR A 120 18.87 -15.89 0.84
C THR A 120 19.92 -15.34 -0.11
N SER A 121 19.90 -15.87 -1.32
CA SER A 121 20.50 -15.21 -2.47
C SER A 121 19.66 -13.99 -2.88
N PHE A 122 20.31 -13.06 -3.58
CA PHE A 122 19.68 -11.94 -4.28
C PHE A 122 18.41 -12.34 -5.04
N TRP A 123 18.38 -13.56 -5.61
CA TRP A 123 17.26 -14.08 -6.38
C TRP A 123 15.99 -14.30 -5.57
N PHE A 124 16.10 -14.76 -4.32
CA PHE A 124 14.92 -14.98 -3.48
C PHE A 124 14.18 -13.66 -3.22
N THR A 125 14.93 -12.61 -2.89
CA THR A 125 14.39 -11.25 -2.70
C THR A 125 13.85 -10.68 -4.00
N ALA A 126 14.57 -10.84 -5.11
CA ALA A 126 14.11 -10.39 -6.42
C ALA A 126 12.79 -11.07 -6.84
N ILE A 127 12.64 -12.37 -6.57
CA ILE A 127 11.39 -13.11 -6.83
C ILE A 127 10.25 -12.56 -5.97
N LEU A 128 10.47 -12.39 -4.65
CA LEU A 128 9.44 -11.84 -3.76
C LEU A 128 9.01 -10.42 -4.18
N SER A 129 9.95 -9.55 -4.52
CA SER A 129 9.65 -8.20 -5.01
C SER A 129 8.96 -8.22 -6.38
N GLY A 130 9.37 -9.12 -7.28
CA GLY A 130 8.72 -9.31 -8.57
C GLY A 130 7.28 -9.79 -8.44
N LEU A 131 7.02 -10.74 -7.53
CA LEU A 131 5.67 -11.18 -7.19
C LEU A 131 4.84 -10.04 -6.58
N SER A 132 5.43 -9.20 -5.72
CA SER A 132 4.76 -8.01 -5.20
C SER A 132 4.34 -7.07 -6.33
N LEU A 133 5.23 -6.82 -7.30
CA LEU A 133 4.93 -5.95 -8.44
C LEU A 133 3.81 -6.53 -9.33
N ILE A 134 3.85 -7.83 -9.64
CA ILE A 134 2.82 -8.51 -10.43
C ILE A 134 1.46 -8.43 -9.71
N TYR A 135 1.43 -8.69 -8.40
CA TYR A 135 0.23 -8.57 -7.59
C TYR A 135 -0.36 -7.15 -7.62
N SER A 136 0.49 -6.13 -7.48
CA SER A 136 0.04 -4.73 -7.52
C SER A 136 -0.48 -4.32 -8.89
N LEU A 137 0.14 -4.79 -9.98
CA LEU A 137 -0.36 -4.57 -11.34
C LEU A 137 -1.70 -5.28 -11.54
N ALA A 138 -1.83 -6.52 -11.07
CA ALA A 138 -3.08 -7.28 -11.17
C ALA A 138 -4.22 -6.54 -10.47
N ILE A 139 -4.03 -6.13 -9.20
CA ILE A 139 -5.08 -5.40 -8.46
C ILE A 139 -5.40 -4.07 -9.13
N SER A 140 -4.40 -3.23 -9.42
CA SER A 140 -4.62 -1.91 -10.04
C SER A 140 -5.29 -1.99 -11.42
N SER A 141 -5.02 -3.04 -12.20
CA SER A 141 -5.66 -3.28 -13.50
C SER A 141 -7.10 -3.81 -13.39
N MET A 142 -7.42 -4.58 -12.33
CA MET A 142 -8.79 -5.07 -12.10
C MET A 142 -9.79 -3.92 -11.88
N TRP A 143 -9.34 -2.80 -11.30
CA TRP A 143 -10.14 -1.56 -11.17
C TRP A 143 -10.62 -0.99 -12.52
N HIS A 144 -9.96 -1.32 -13.64
CA HIS A 144 -10.33 -0.81 -14.96
C HIS A 144 -11.27 -1.75 -15.73
N ILE A 145 -11.37 -3.03 -15.34
CA ILE A 145 -12.08 -4.06 -16.10
C ILE A 145 -13.51 -4.28 -15.58
N LEU A 146 -13.79 -3.92 -14.31
CA LEU A 146 -15.07 -4.21 -13.66
C LEU A 146 -15.96 -2.93 -13.60
N PRO A 147 -17.03 -2.81 -14.42
CA PRO A 147 -17.80 -1.58 -14.51
C PRO A 147 -18.64 -1.31 -13.25
N LEU A 148 -18.57 -0.06 -12.79
CA LEU A 148 -19.43 0.76 -11.91
C LEU A 148 -20.33 0.10 -10.85
N PHE A 149 -21.13 -0.93 -11.17
CA PHE A 149 -22.05 -1.59 -10.24
C PHE A 149 -21.31 -2.54 -9.28
N LEU A 150 -20.21 -3.12 -9.74
CA LEU A 150 -19.29 -3.83 -8.86
C LEU A 150 -18.41 -2.87 -8.07
N VAL A 151 -18.09 -1.65 -8.54
CA VAL A 151 -17.21 -0.70 -7.83
C VAL A 151 -17.71 -0.33 -6.43
N VAL A 152 -19.02 -0.15 -6.22
CA VAL A 152 -19.58 0.16 -4.89
C VAL A 152 -19.51 -1.07 -3.96
N ILE A 153 -19.78 -2.26 -4.50
CA ILE A 153 -19.68 -3.54 -3.77
C ILE A 153 -18.21 -3.89 -3.50
N ASP A 154 -17.32 -3.58 -4.44
CA ASP A 154 -15.89 -3.88 -4.43
C ASP A 154 -15.16 -2.95 -3.48
N ILE A 155 -15.49 -1.65 -3.41
CA ILE A 155 -14.94 -0.73 -2.42
C ILE A 155 -15.36 -1.11 -0.99
N SER A 156 -16.65 -1.40 -0.79
CA SER A 156 -17.19 -1.74 0.54
C SER A 156 -16.73 -3.12 1.05
N VAL A 157 -16.20 -3.97 0.17
CA VAL A 157 -15.64 -5.28 0.51
C VAL A 157 -14.10 -5.26 0.52
N SER A 158 -13.44 -4.58 -0.42
CA SER A 158 -11.98 -4.54 -0.56
C SER A 158 -11.29 -3.81 0.59
N ILE A 159 -11.85 -2.71 1.11
CA ILE A 159 -11.25 -1.98 2.23
C ILE A 159 -11.30 -2.83 3.51
N PRO A 160 -12.44 -3.42 3.91
CA PRO A 160 -12.47 -4.35 5.04
C PRO A 160 -11.58 -5.58 4.85
N ILE A 161 -11.47 -6.12 3.62
CA ILE A 161 -10.59 -7.25 3.33
C ILE A 161 -9.12 -6.84 3.49
N SER A 162 -8.67 -5.75 2.86
CA SER A 162 -7.29 -5.26 2.99
C SER A 162 -6.97 -4.90 4.44
N PHE A 163 -7.91 -4.29 5.16
CA PHE A 163 -7.77 -4.05 6.60
C PHE A 163 -7.64 -5.35 7.40
N GLY A 164 -8.51 -6.32 7.15
CA GLY A 164 -8.49 -7.63 7.80
C GLY A 164 -7.20 -8.40 7.54
N LEU A 165 -6.70 -8.37 6.29
CA LEU A 165 -5.44 -9.00 5.92
C LEU A 165 -4.23 -8.30 6.56
N ASN A 166 -4.22 -6.97 6.60
CA ASN A 166 -3.17 -6.21 7.28
C ASN A 166 -3.17 -6.47 8.80
N LEU A 167 -4.34 -6.52 9.42
CA LEU A 167 -4.49 -6.87 10.84
C LEU A 167 -4.01 -8.30 11.10
N PHE A 168 -4.40 -9.24 10.24
CA PHE A 168 -3.93 -10.63 10.31
C PHE A 168 -2.41 -10.70 10.17
N CYS A 169 -1.83 -9.98 9.21
CA CYS A 169 -0.38 -9.89 9.02
C CYS A 169 0.31 -9.32 10.28
N ALA A 170 -0.23 -8.25 10.86
CA ALA A 170 0.27 -7.68 12.11
C ALA A 170 0.28 -8.71 13.25
N MET A 171 -0.81 -9.45 13.42
CA MET A 171 -0.90 -10.53 14.40
C MET A 171 0.15 -11.61 14.15
N CYS A 172 0.33 -12.03 12.89
CA CYS A 172 1.36 -12.99 12.51
C CYS A 172 2.78 -12.48 12.81
N VAL A 173 3.09 -11.21 12.57
CA VAL A 173 4.38 -10.59 12.92
C VAL A 173 4.61 -10.58 14.43
N VAL A 174 3.58 -10.25 15.22
CA VAL A 174 3.66 -10.31 16.70
C VAL A 174 3.92 -11.74 17.18
N LEU A 175 3.18 -12.72 16.64
CA LEU A 175 3.37 -14.14 16.96
C LEU A 175 4.79 -14.59 16.58
N LEU A 176 5.27 -14.21 15.39
CA LEU A 176 6.61 -14.54 14.93
C LEU A 176 7.68 -13.93 15.84
N SER A 177 7.50 -12.68 16.28
CA SER A 177 8.39 -12.03 17.25
C SER A 177 8.40 -12.79 18.59
N TYR A 178 7.23 -13.21 19.08
CA TYR A 178 7.12 -14.04 20.28
C TYR A 178 7.85 -15.39 20.13
N TYR A 179 7.67 -16.09 19.01
CA TYR A 179 8.37 -17.34 18.73
C TYR A 179 9.88 -17.17 18.68
N ASN A 180 10.39 -16.13 18.01
CA ASN A 180 11.82 -15.86 17.95
C ASN A 180 12.41 -15.53 19.34
N ARG A 181 11.70 -14.76 20.17
CA ARG A 181 12.11 -14.52 21.57
C ARG A 181 12.16 -15.80 22.39
N LYS A 182 11.21 -16.71 22.19
CA LYS A 182 11.20 -18.03 22.84
C LYS A 182 12.36 -18.91 22.37
N LEU A 183 12.69 -18.89 21.08
CA LEU A 183 13.85 -19.58 20.52
C LEU A 183 15.15 -19.05 21.11
N ARG A 184 15.33 -17.73 21.17
CA ARG A 184 16.50 -17.09 21.80
C ARG A 184 16.71 -17.58 23.23
N LYS A 185 15.65 -17.64 24.04
CA LYS A 185 15.73 -18.15 25.43
C LYS A 185 16.15 -19.61 25.51
N LYS A 186 15.70 -20.46 24.57
CA LYS A 186 16.09 -21.87 24.52
C LYS A 186 17.57 -22.03 24.13
N GLU A 187 18.06 -21.23 23.20
CA GLU A 187 19.44 -21.31 22.71
C GLU A 187 20.48 -20.74 23.68
N LEU A 188 20.07 -19.90 24.63
CA LEU A 188 20.93 -19.50 25.75
C LEU A 188 21.26 -20.69 26.68
N GLY A 189 20.42 -21.73 26.69
CA GLY A 189 20.60 -22.94 27.50
C GLY A 189 21.29 -24.11 26.78
N THR A 190 21.63 -23.97 25.50
CA THR A 190 22.23 -25.05 24.68
C THR A 190 23.41 -24.55 23.84
N MET A 191 24.35 -25.44 23.50
CA MET A 191 25.41 -25.17 22.53
C MET A 191 24.77 -24.98 21.14
N CYS A 192 24.51 -23.73 20.78
CA CYS A 192 23.96 -23.35 19.49
C CYS A 192 25.02 -22.58 18.69
N ASP A 193 25.04 -22.80 17.38
CA ASP A 193 26.02 -22.19 16.49
C ASP A 193 25.87 -20.66 16.45
N LEU A 194 26.98 -19.93 16.32
CA LEU A 194 27.03 -18.48 16.39
C LEU A 194 26.16 -17.83 15.30
N SER A 195 26.11 -18.45 14.11
CA SER A 195 25.26 -18.02 13.00
C SER A 195 23.78 -18.10 13.33
N GLN A 196 23.31 -19.18 13.98
CA GLN A 196 21.89 -19.33 14.34
C GLN A 196 21.43 -18.29 15.36
N ARG A 197 22.29 -18.00 16.35
CA ARG A 197 22.03 -16.96 17.35
C ARG A 197 21.96 -15.58 16.72
N TYR A 198 22.89 -15.29 15.80
CA TYR A 198 22.88 -14.04 15.04
C TYR A 198 21.59 -13.90 14.22
N GLN A 199 21.16 -14.95 13.51
CA GLN A 199 19.93 -14.93 12.70
C GLN A 199 18.67 -14.66 13.55
N ILE A 200 18.58 -15.26 14.75
CA ILE A 200 17.45 -15.02 15.65
C ILE A 200 17.46 -13.59 16.19
N ASP A 201 18.61 -13.08 16.60
CA ASP A 201 18.72 -11.72 17.13
C ASP A 201 18.43 -10.66 16.05
N GLU A 202 18.92 -10.87 14.82
CA GLU A 202 18.60 -10.03 13.68
C GLU A 202 17.10 -10.07 13.37
N ASN A 203 16.48 -11.26 13.37
CA ASN A 203 15.07 -11.41 13.09
C ASN A 203 14.18 -10.74 14.14
N ILE A 204 14.50 -10.87 15.45
CA ILE A 204 13.78 -10.16 16.52
C ILE A 204 13.90 -8.65 16.33
N LYS A 205 15.11 -8.16 16.04
CA LYS A 205 15.38 -6.74 15.82
C LYS A 205 14.54 -6.21 14.65
N LEU A 206 14.53 -6.92 13.52
CA LEU A 206 13.78 -6.55 12.33
C LEU A 206 12.27 -6.60 12.55
N LEU A 207 11.74 -7.64 13.20
CA LEU A 207 10.29 -7.73 13.47
C LEU A 207 9.80 -6.62 14.40
N ASN A 208 10.59 -6.25 15.43
CA ASN A 208 10.25 -5.14 16.31
C ASN A 208 10.25 -3.79 15.58
N GLN A 209 11.15 -3.63 14.61
CA GLN A 209 11.25 -2.43 13.79
C GLN A 209 10.17 -2.37 12.72
N TRP A 210 9.71 -3.53 12.26
CA TRP A 210 8.68 -3.63 11.25
C TRP A 210 7.29 -3.32 11.76
N LEU A 211 6.97 -3.69 13.01
CA LEU A 211 5.66 -3.43 13.61
C LEU A 211 5.18 -1.97 13.48
N PRO A 212 5.97 -0.93 13.84
CA PRO A 212 5.53 0.45 13.65
C PRO A 212 5.38 0.84 12.18
N VAL A 213 6.22 0.30 11.29
CA VAL A 213 6.15 0.55 9.84
C VAL A 213 4.88 -0.05 9.24
N LEU A 214 4.54 -1.28 9.62
CA LEU A 214 3.31 -1.94 9.21
C LEU A 214 2.08 -1.15 9.69
N PHE A 215 2.11 -0.65 10.93
CA PHE A 215 1.02 0.17 11.47
C PHE A 215 0.85 1.48 10.71
N ILE A 216 1.93 2.25 10.50
CA ILE A 216 1.89 3.53 9.77
C ILE A 216 1.47 3.32 8.31
N GLY A 217 2.00 2.29 7.65
CA GLY A 217 1.62 1.96 6.28
C GLY A 217 0.17 1.49 6.16
N SER A 218 -0.33 0.72 7.14
CA SER A 218 -1.74 0.34 7.18
C SER A 218 -2.67 1.56 7.30
N ILE A 219 -2.30 2.55 8.12
CA ILE A 219 -3.05 3.83 8.20
C ILE A 219 -3.08 4.52 6.84
N THR A 220 -1.95 4.51 6.12
CA THR A 220 -1.85 5.13 4.78
C THR A 220 -2.72 4.41 3.75
N ILE A 221 -2.74 3.07 3.77
CA ILE A 221 -3.59 2.27 2.89
C ILE A 221 -5.07 2.55 3.17
N ILE A 222 -5.46 2.61 4.45
CA ILE A 222 -6.84 2.91 4.86
C ILE A 222 -7.23 4.34 4.45
N SER A 223 -6.36 5.33 4.70
CA SER A 223 -6.66 6.72 4.34
C SER A 223 -6.88 6.84 2.84
N ASN A 224 -5.94 6.32 2.04
CA ASN A 224 -6.01 6.33 0.59
C ASN A 224 -7.25 5.59 0.07
N GLY A 225 -7.61 4.46 0.70
CA GLY A 225 -8.84 3.73 0.42
C GLY A 225 -10.09 4.59 0.63
N ILE A 226 -10.23 5.21 1.81
CA ILE A 226 -11.35 6.11 2.15
C ILE A 226 -11.45 7.28 1.17
N PHE A 227 -10.33 7.92 0.85
CA PHE A 227 -10.31 9.06 -0.04
C PHE A 227 -10.61 8.70 -1.49
N SER A 228 -10.18 7.52 -1.93
CA SER A 228 -10.59 6.95 -3.22
C SER A 228 -12.11 6.77 -3.28
N ILE A 229 -12.78 6.31 -2.21
CA ILE A 229 -14.26 6.23 -2.17
C ILE A 229 -14.90 7.60 -2.39
N CYS A 230 -14.39 8.62 -1.70
CA CYS A 230 -14.90 9.98 -1.83
C CYS A 230 -14.78 10.48 -3.28
N GLY A 231 -13.65 10.18 -3.94
CA GLY A 231 -13.43 10.48 -5.35
C GLY A 231 -14.40 9.76 -6.29
N TYR A 232 -14.60 8.45 -6.11
CA TYR A 232 -15.52 7.66 -6.95
C TYR A 232 -16.99 8.00 -6.74
N SER A 233 -17.41 8.28 -5.51
CA SER A 233 -18.79 8.68 -5.20
C SER A 233 -19.16 9.99 -5.91
N PHE A 234 -18.18 10.87 -6.10
CA PHE A 234 -18.34 12.10 -6.86
C PHE A 234 -18.48 11.85 -8.37
N ASP A 235 -17.67 10.95 -8.95
CA ASP A 235 -17.75 10.57 -10.37
C ASP A 235 -19.11 9.93 -10.71
N ILE A 236 -19.66 9.09 -9.83
CA ILE A 236 -21.01 8.54 -9.99
C ILE A 236 -22.07 9.65 -9.88
N GLY A 237 -21.87 10.59 -8.96
CA GLY A 237 -22.72 11.78 -8.84
C GLY A 237 -22.76 12.60 -10.14
N ILE A 238 -21.61 12.90 -10.75
CA ILE A 238 -21.55 13.66 -12.01
C ILE A 238 -22.20 12.88 -13.15
N ASN A 239 -21.82 11.61 -13.36
CA ASN A 239 -22.33 10.81 -14.47
C ASN A 239 -23.84 10.52 -14.35
N SER A 240 -24.39 10.45 -13.13
CA SER A 240 -25.83 10.31 -12.93
C SER A 240 -26.57 11.61 -13.25
N TYR A 241 -26.02 12.78 -12.90
CA TYR A 241 -26.58 14.07 -13.30
C TYR A 241 -26.55 14.28 -14.82
N ASP A 242 -25.43 14.00 -15.49
CA ASP A 242 -25.29 14.16 -16.94
C ASP A 242 -26.24 13.23 -17.72
N ASN A 243 -26.34 11.96 -17.30
CA ASN A 243 -27.29 11.04 -17.92
C ASN A 243 -28.74 11.49 -17.71
N THR A 244 -29.10 11.99 -16.52
CA THR A 244 -30.46 12.48 -16.25
C THR A 244 -30.80 13.71 -17.11
N MET A 245 -29.83 14.60 -17.31
CA MET A 245 -29.96 15.78 -18.18
C MET A 245 -30.16 15.37 -19.65
N ILE A 246 -29.37 14.40 -20.13
CA ILE A 246 -29.53 13.83 -21.48
C ILE A 246 -30.90 13.17 -21.65
N TYR A 247 -31.37 12.39 -20.67
CA TYR A 247 -32.71 11.79 -20.70
C TYR A 247 -33.82 12.85 -20.69
N MET A 248 -33.68 13.92 -19.91
CA MET A 248 -34.64 15.03 -19.92
C MET A 248 -34.65 15.78 -21.26
N MET A 249 -33.48 16.02 -21.87
CA MET A 249 -33.41 16.66 -23.19
C MET A 249 -34.02 15.78 -24.29
N LEU A 250 -33.83 14.46 -24.22
CA LEU A 250 -34.49 13.49 -25.11
C LEU A 250 -36.01 13.49 -24.94
N ILE A 251 -36.52 13.52 -23.71
CA ILE A 251 -37.97 13.59 -23.41
C ILE A 251 -38.57 14.91 -23.90
N ILE A 252 -37.87 16.03 -23.71
CA ILE A 252 -38.33 17.34 -24.22
C ILE A 252 -38.35 17.34 -25.75
N SER A 253 -37.31 16.78 -26.39
CA SER A 253 -37.23 16.67 -27.85
C SER A 253 -38.31 15.76 -28.44
N THR A 254 -38.73 14.71 -27.75
CA THR A 254 -39.82 13.84 -28.21
C THR A 254 -41.21 14.42 -27.93
N LEU A 255 -41.36 15.30 -26.94
CA LEU A 255 -42.62 16.02 -26.67
C LEU A 255 -42.82 17.23 -27.59
N MET A 256 -41.77 17.75 -28.21
CA MET A 256 -41.82 18.90 -29.12
C MET A 256 -42.00 18.55 -30.60
N ASN A 257 -41.95 17.26 -30.96
CA ASN A 257 -42.24 16.74 -32.30
C ASN A 257 -43.57 15.99 -32.32
#